data_AF-A0A820JXN1-F1
#
_entry.id   AF-A0A820JXN1-F1
#
_cell.length_a   1.000
_cell.length_b   1.000
_cell.length_c   1.000
_cell.angle_alpha   90.00
_cell.angle_beta   90.00
_cell.angle_gamma   90.00
#
_symmetry.space_group_name_H-M   'P 1'
#
loop_
_entity.id
_entity.type
_entity.pdbx_description
1 polymer ?
#
loop_
_entity_poly.entity_id
_entity_poly.type
_entity_poly.pdbx_seq_one_letter_code
_entity_poly.pdbx_strand_id
1 'polypeptide(L)'
;TSFTSNITISAESLANETNLTLISSDKTLETRIQCISPLYNQSCLFKNLYYVDSTFTTLTIKENYLTEYSIRTDAFNLWPIVLNKREFDSYFHLEIFVRNITNPRRISCVTLYFGQPWYHHIGHALFDRLYAAYVALIRFSPKNRHPFRILAGIDECDGCWSEDLYSRFGIIKQLVLNNIAERRWFIFDEFIMGSGTFCRRCTQPQFNQLLDKNIEHLMIFFKHMLLIINLLQKMIEKKLMK
;
A
#
# COMPACT_ATOMS: atom_id res chain seq x y z
N THR A 1 35.74 56.87 23.90
CA THR A 1 34.57 56.02 24.18
C THR A 1 34.80 54.66 23.53
N SER A 2 35.41 53.73 24.27
CA SER A 2 35.68 52.36 23.80
C SER A 2 35.22 51.40 24.89
N PHE A 3 34.09 50.74 24.68
CA PHE A 3 33.61 49.66 25.52
C PHE A 3 34.12 48.33 24.96
N THR A 4 35.09 47.73 25.66
CA THR A 4 35.44 46.31 25.52
C THR A 4 34.79 45.56 26.67
N SER A 5 33.71 44.82 26.39
CA SER A 5 33.12 43.87 27.32
C SER A 5 33.71 42.49 27.08
N ASN A 6 34.47 41.99 28.06
CA ASN A 6 34.86 40.59 28.15
C ASN A 6 33.64 39.75 28.53
N ILE A 7 33.25 38.82 27.67
CA ILE A 7 32.25 37.78 27.98
C ILE A 7 33.04 36.54 28.39
N THR A 8 33.04 36.28 29.70
CA THR A 8 33.53 35.03 30.29
C THR A 8 32.45 33.97 30.07
N ILE A 9 32.68 33.04 29.14
CA ILE A 9 31.80 31.89 28.94
C ILE A 9 32.20 30.82 29.96
N SER A 10 31.33 30.53 30.90
CA SER A 10 31.49 29.43 31.86
C SER A 10 31.37 28.08 31.15
N ALA A 11 32.17 27.10 31.59
CA ALA A 11 32.28 25.76 31.04
C ALA A 11 31.02 24.87 31.18
N GLU A 12 29.86 25.44 31.51
CA GLU A 12 28.57 24.75 31.57
C GLU A 12 27.76 24.85 30.27
N SER A 13 28.23 25.61 29.26
CA SER A 13 27.56 25.67 27.96
C SER A 13 28.01 24.59 26.96
N LEU A 14 28.81 23.61 27.38
CA LEU A 14 29.32 22.52 26.52
C LEU A 14 28.53 21.20 26.64
N ALA A 15 27.38 21.20 27.33
CA ALA A 15 26.62 19.98 27.63
C ALA A 15 25.24 19.89 26.94
N ASN A 16 24.90 20.78 26.01
CA ASN A 16 23.55 20.83 25.42
C ASN A 16 23.48 20.87 23.89
N GLU A 17 24.52 20.42 23.18
CA GLU A 17 24.55 20.35 21.71
C GLU A 17 24.78 18.95 21.14
N THR A 18 24.39 17.89 21.85
CA THR A 18 23.92 16.67 21.18
C THR A 18 22.42 16.75 20.94
N ASN A 19 22.00 17.82 20.27
CA ASN A 19 20.79 17.78 19.45
C ASN A 19 21.06 16.77 18.34
N LEU A 20 20.77 15.51 18.66
CA LEU A 20 20.45 14.45 17.71
C LEU A 20 19.45 15.05 16.73
N THR A 21 20.02 15.56 15.64
CA THR A 21 19.31 16.01 14.47
C THR A 21 18.58 14.78 13.97
N LEU A 22 17.31 14.68 14.35
CA LEU A 22 16.25 13.87 13.76
C LEU A 22 16.06 14.31 12.29
N ILE A 23 17.12 14.16 11.50
CA ILE A 23 17.14 14.34 10.05
C ILE A 23 17.30 12.94 9.48
N SER A 24 16.19 12.25 9.32
CA SER A 24 15.81 11.59 8.07
C SER A 24 14.66 10.65 8.39
N SER A 25 13.46 11.03 7.97
CA SER A 25 12.35 10.11 7.78
C SER A 25 12.83 8.78 7.15
N ASP A 26 12.76 7.69 7.91
CA ASP A 26 12.38 6.35 7.45
C ASP A 26 12.97 5.89 6.10
N LYS A 27 14.29 6.02 5.89
CA LYS A 27 15.02 5.46 4.72
C LYS A 27 15.48 4.02 4.94
N THR A 28 14.75 3.23 5.73
CA THR A 28 15.09 1.82 5.90
C THR A 28 14.76 1.08 4.60
N LEU A 29 15.65 0.21 4.12
CA LEU A 29 15.41 -0.68 2.97
C LEU A 29 14.71 -1.98 3.39
N GLU A 30 14.62 -2.21 4.70
CA GLU A 30 13.94 -3.35 5.30
C GLU A 30 12.43 -3.28 5.09
N THR A 31 11.82 -4.43 4.87
CA THR A 31 10.36 -4.54 4.80
C THR A 31 9.77 -4.37 6.18
N ARG A 32 8.80 -3.46 6.32
CA ARG A 32 8.04 -3.27 7.56
C ARG A 32 6.58 -3.59 7.32
N ILE A 33 5.92 -4.20 8.30
CA ILE A 33 4.53 -4.65 8.18
C ILE A 33 3.71 -4.06 9.32
N GLN A 34 2.56 -3.49 8.98
CA GLN A 34 1.55 -3.05 9.95
C GLN A 34 0.23 -3.67 9.58
N CYS A 35 -0.30 -4.54 10.45
CA CYS A 35 -1.56 -5.22 10.22
C CYS A 35 -2.66 -4.71 11.15
N ILE A 36 -3.88 -4.68 10.62
CA ILE A 36 -5.09 -4.27 11.34
C ILE A 36 -6.15 -5.37 11.18
N SER A 37 -6.93 -5.61 12.25
CA SER A 37 -7.97 -6.65 12.37
C SER A 37 -7.42 -8.06 12.70
N PRO A 38 -8.26 -9.01 13.14
CA PRO A 38 -7.86 -10.38 13.44
C PRO A 38 -7.38 -11.15 12.19
N LEU A 39 -6.55 -12.20 12.39
CA LEU A 39 -5.88 -12.99 11.33
C LEU A 39 -6.81 -13.46 10.19
N TYR A 40 -8.05 -13.86 10.48
CA TYR A 40 -8.96 -14.30 9.42
C TYR A 40 -9.35 -13.17 8.44
N ASN A 41 -9.39 -11.93 8.95
CA ASN A 41 -9.83 -10.72 8.25
C ASN A 41 -8.76 -9.62 8.28
N GLN A 42 -7.50 -10.00 8.26
CA GLN A 42 -6.42 -9.05 8.38
C GLN A 42 -6.22 -8.28 7.07
N SER A 43 -5.95 -6.99 7.21
CA SER A 43 -5.39 -6.16 6.14
C SER A 43 -4.05 -5.63 6.64
N CYS A 44 -3.05 -5.57 5.78
CA CYS A 44 -1.71 -5.16 6.17
C CYS A 44 -1.14 -4.12 5.20
N LEU A 45 -0.53 -3.08 5.76
CA LEU A 45 0.34 -2.15 5.07
C LEU A 45 1.78 -2.66 5.15
N PHE A 46 2.38 -2.84 4.00
CA PHE A 46 3.79 -3.14 3.83
C PHE A 46 4.50 -1.87 3.40
N LYS A 47 5.66 -1.61 4.01
CA LYS A 47 6.62 -0.63 3.51
C LYS A 47 7.84 -1.34 2.99
N ASN A 48 8.35 -0.91 1.84
CA ASN A 48 9.46 -1.56 1.14
C ASN A 48 9.17 -3.04 0.86
N LEU A 49 8.02 -3.34 0.23
CA LEU A 49 7.74 -4.69 -0.24
C LEU A 49 8.39 -4.92 -1.60
N TYR A 50 9.10 -6.03 -1.77
CA TYR A 50 9.80 -6.33 -3.00
C TYR A 50 8.99 -7.28 -3.87
N TYR A 51 9.18 -7.18 -5.19
CA TYR A 51 8.56 -8.07 -6.16
C TYR A 51 9.57 -8.51 -7.21
N VAL A 52 9.75 -9.82 -7.33
CA VAL A 52 10.74 -10.49 -8.18
C VAL A 52 10.24 -11.89 -8.49
N ASP A 53 10.49 -12.39 -9.69
CA ASP A 53 10.13 -13.76 -10.10
C ASP A 53 8.65 -14.07 -9.79
N SER A 54 7.78 -13.11 -10.15
CA SER A 54 6.33 -13.14 -9.91
C SER A 54 5.89 -13.33 -8.45
N THR A 55 6.78 -13.10 -7.49
CA THR A 55 6.53 -13.35 -6.07
C THR A 55 6.85 -12.13 -5.20
N PHE A 56 5.97 -11.85 -4.24
CA PHE A 56 6.24 -10.86 -3.21
C PHE A 56 7.29 -11.37 -2.24
N THR A 57 8.32 -10.56 -2.00
CA THR A 57 9.45 -10.90 -1.15
C THR A 57 9.63 -9.84 -0.07
N THR A 58 9.80 -10.30 1.17
CA THR A 58 10.17 -9.49 2.32
C THR A 58 11.67 -9.58 2.54
N LEU A 59 12.32 -8.44 2.74
CA LEU A 59 13.75 -8.37 3.07
C LEU A 59 13.90 -7.89 4.52
N THR A 60 14.53 -8.68 5.37
CA THR A 60 14.63 -8.39 6.82
C THR A 60 16.03 -8.64 7.36
N ILE A 61 16.34 -8.08 8.52
CA ILE A 61 17.55 -8.41 9.28
C ILE A 61 17.23 -9.56 10.25
N LYS A 62 18.13 -10.54 10.44
CA LYS A 62 17.88 -11.79 11.20
C LYS A 62 17.31 -11.59 12.61
N GLU A 63 17.60 -10.48 13.26
CA GLU A 63 17.14 -10.17 14.63
C GLU A 63 15.83 -9.38 14.66
N ASN A 64 15.35 -8.91 13.50
CA ASN A 64 14.11 -8.16 13.37
C ASN A 64 12.98 -9.11 13.03
N TYR A 65 12.10 -9.33 14.01
CA TYR A 65 10.88 -10.10 13.81
C TYR A 65 9.85 -9.27 13.05
N LEU A 66 9.36 -9.82 11.94
CA LEU A 66 8.17 -9.28 11.28
C LEU A 66 6.95 -9.58 12.14
N THR A 67 6.01 -8.63 12.17
CA THR A 67 4.68 -8.86 12.73
C THR A 67 4.04 -10.06 12.03
N GLU A 68 3.45 -10.97 12.81
CA GLU A 68 2.70 -12.10 12.27
C GLU A 68 1.53 -11.59 11.41
N TYR A 69 1.38 -12.19 10.23
CA TYR A 69 0.33 -11.82 9.30
C TYR A 69 -0.35 -13.04 8.67
N SER A 70 -1.63 -12.90 8.36
CA SER A 70 -2.45 -13.87 7.63
C SER A 70 -3.33 -13.13 6.63
N ILE A 71 -2.82 -13.02 5.40
CA ILE A 71 -3.36 -12.14 4.37
C ILE A 71 -4.03 -12.97 3.29
N ARG A 72 -5.29 -12.67 3.00
CA ARG A 72 -6.05 -13.25 1.88
C ARG A 72 -6.46 -12.15 0.92
N THR A 73 -6.39 -12.39 -0.37
CA THR A 73 -6.70 -11.37 -1.39
C THR A 73 -8.07 -11.52 -2.02
N ASP A 74 -8.77 -12.63 -1.78
CA ASP A 74 -10.16 -12.84 -2.15
C ASP A 74 -10.87 -13.78 -1.16
N ALA A 75 -12.20 -13.83 -1.24
CA ALA A 75 -13.05 -14.54 -0.28
C ALA A 75 -13.08 -16.05 -0.51
N PHE A 76 -12.59 -16.50 -1.66
CA PHE A 76 -12.67 -17.88 -2.14
C PHE A 76 -11.35 -18.61 -1.95
N ASN A 77 -10.24 -17.88 -1.84
CA ASN A 77 -8.95 -18.41 -1.45
C ASN A 77 -8.90 -18.59 0.07
N LEU A 78 -9.02 -19.85 0.50
CA LEU A 78 -8.97 -20.23 1.90
C LEU A 78 -7.56 -20.08 2.50
N TRP A 79 -6.54 -20.11 1.66
CA TRP A 79 -5.14 -20.10 2.07
C TRP A 79 -4.58 -18.68 2.10
N PRO A 80 -3.84 -18.31 3.17
CA PRO A 80 -3.16 -17.04 3.20
C PRO A 80 -2.05 -17.00 2.14
N ILE A 81 -1.76 -15.82 1.63
CA ILE A 81 -0.60 -15.57 0.79
C ILE A 81 0.65 -15.76 1.63
N VAL A 82 1.54 -16.61 1.14
CA VAL A 82 2.88 -16.78 1.67
C VAL A 82 3.82 -15.88 0.87
N LEU A 83 4.47 -14.95 1.56
CA LEU A 83 5.51 -14.11 0.95
C LEU A 83 6.85 -14.83 1.07
N ASN A 84 7.70 -14.69 0.06
CA ASN A 84 9.09 -15.10 0.19
C ASN A 84 9.76 -14.25 1.29
N LYS A 85 10.68 -14.86 2.03
CA LYS A 85 11.47 -14.18 3.04
C LYS A 85 12.94 -14.32 2.70
N ARG A 86 13.66 -13.21 2.73
CA ARG A 86 15.12 -13.20 2.66
C ARG A 86 15.67 -12.40 3.82
N GLU A 87 16.51 -13.05 4.59
CA GLU A 87 17.13 -12.47 5.78
C GLU A 87 18.58 -12.10 5.52
N PHE A 88 19.04 -11.02 6.14
CA PHE A 88 20.40 -10.53 6.09
C PHE A 88 20.99 -10.46 7.49
N ASP A 89 22.29 -10.70 7.60
CA ASP A 89 23.00 -10.64 8.89
C ASP A 89 23.13 -9.21 9.43
N SER A 90 23.13 -8.20 8.55
CA SER A 90 23.21 -6.80 8.94
C SER A 90 22.58 -5.88 7.89
N TYR A 91 22.26 -4.64 8.30
CA TYR A 91 21.76 -3.61 7.40
C TYR A 91 22.74 -3.31 6.25
N PHE A 92 24.05 -3.37 6.51
CA PHE A 92 25.08 -3.16 5.48
C PHE A 92 24.96 -4.16 4.32
N HIS A 93 24.77 -5.45 4.63
CA HIS A 93 24.58 -6.49 3.60
C HIS A 93 23.26 -6.30 2.85
N LEU A 94 22.18 -5.93 3.54
CA LEU A 94 20.91 -5.57 2.93
C LEU A 94 21.06 -4.39 1.96
N GLU A 95 21.76 -3.34 2.38
CA GLU A 95 21.95 -2.14 1.58
C GLU A 95 22.76 -2.42 0.31
N ILE A 96 23.87 -3.17 0.41
CA ILE A 96 24.63 -3.62 -0.76
C ILE A 96 23.72 -4.43 -1.70
N PHE A 97 22.95 -5.38 -1.15
CA PHE A 97 22.07 -6.21 -1.96
C PHE A 97 21.02 -5.39 -2.71
N VAL A 98 20.37 -4.44 -2.03
CA VAL A 98 19.31 -3.64 -2.64
C VAL A 98 19.88 -2.61 -3.61
N ARG A 99 20.93 -1.87 -3.23
CA ARG A 99 21.44 -0.77 -4.05
C ARG A 99 22.36 -1.23 -5.18
N ASN A 100 23.21 -2.22 -4.92
CA ASN A 100 24.29 -2.57 -5.84
C ASN A 100 24.00 -3.86 -6.62
N ILE A 101 23.30 -4.83 -6.02
CA ILE A 101 23.05 -6.12 -6.66
C ILE A 101 21.72 -6.10 -7.44
N THR A 102 20.62 -5.72 -6.79
CA THR A 102 19.28 -5.81 -7.38
C THR A 102 18.80 -4.52 -8.03
N ASN A 103 19.16 -3.36 -7.46
CA ASN A 103 18.78 -2.01 -7.90
C ASN A 103 17.30 -1.93 -8.36
N PRO A 104 16.34 -2.19 -7.44
CA PRO A 104 14.95 -2.37 -7.79
C PRO A 104 14.33 -1.09 -8.35
N ARG A 105 13.39 -1.24 -9.29
CA ARG A 105 12.55 -0.12 -9.74
C ARG A 105 11.55 0.23 -8.65
N ARG A 106 11.64 1.46 -8.15
CA ARG A 106 10.75 1.97 -7.11
C ARG A 106 9.37 2.37 -7.65
N ILE A 107 8.33 1.96 -6.94
CA ILE A 107 6.94 2.36 -7.09
C ILE A 107 6.58 3.16 -5.84
N SER A 108 6.67 4.49 -5.96
CA SER A 108 6.64 5.43 -4.82
C SER A 108 5.24 5.89 -4.42
N CYS A 109 4.21 5.15 -4.80
CA CYS A 109 2.81 5.45 -4.48
C CYS A 109 2.19 4.28 -3.73
N VAL A 110 1.16 4.59 -2.93
CA VAL A 110 0.33 3.56 -2.29
C VAL A 110 -0.21 2.64 -3.36
N THR A 111 0.08 1.34 -3.24
CA THR A 111 -0.45 0.33 -4.15
C THR A 111 -1.39 -0.58 -3.38
N LEU A 112 -2.60 -0.76 -3.90
CA LEU A 112 -3.62 -1.66 -3.34
C LEU A 112 -3.62 -2.95 -4.14
N TYR A 113 -3.55 -4.09 -3.47
CA TYR A 113 -3.65 -5.40 -4.10
C TYR A 113 -4.80 -6.21 -3.54
N PHE A 114 -5.61 -6.72 -4.46
CA PHE A 114 -6.71 -7.64 -4.21
C PHE A 114 -6.83 -8.58 -5.41
N GLY A 115 -7.14 -9.85 -5.15
CA GLY A 115 -7.49 -10.79 -6.21
C GLY A 115 -8.87 -10.43 -6.72
N GLN A 116 -9.20 -10.72 -7.98
CA GLN A 116 -10.54 -10.43 -8.47
C GLN A 116 -11.09 -11.60 -9.29
N PRO A 117 -12.03 -12.38 -8.73
CA PRO A 117 -12.90 -13.21 -9.53
C PRO A 117 -13.95 -12.35 -10.23
N TRP A 118 -14.45 -12.82 -11.38
CA TRP A 118 -15.57 -12.20 -12.12
C TRP A 118 -15.36 -10.75 -12.54
N TYR A 119 -14.21 -10.45 -13.14
CA TYR A 119 -13.86 -9.11 -13.62
C TYR A 119 -14.85 -8.53 -14.67
N HIS A 120 -15.69 -9.37 -15.29
CA HIS A 120 -16.76 -8.96 -16.20
C HIS A 120 -18.02 -8.44 -15.50
N HIS A 121 -18.15 -8.54 -14.18
CA HIS A 121 -19.36 -8.12 -13.47
C HIS A 121 -19.13 -6.79 -12.73
N ILE A 122 -19.88 -5.76 -13.13
CA ILE A 122 -19.78 -4.41 -12.56
C ILE A 122 -20.00 -4.39 -11.04
N GLY A 123 -20.94 -5.19 -10.52
CA GLY A 123 -21.20 -5.28 -9.09
C GLY A 123 -19.98 -5.81 -8.33
N HIS A 124 -19.31 -6.84 -8.86
CA HIS A 124 -18.12 -7.40 -8.22
C HIS A 124 -16.93 -6.43 -8.33
N ALA A 125 -16.81 -5.70 -9.44
CA ALA A 125 -15.77 -4.67 -9.60
C ALA A 125 -15.89 -3.56 -8.54
N LEU A 126 -17.12 -3.10 -8.27
CA LEU A 126 -17.40 -2.01 -7.34
C LEU A 126 -17.37 -2.46 -5.88
N PHE A 127 -18.21 -3.44 -5.53
CA PHE A 127 -18.50 -3.76 -4.13
C PHE A 127 -17.50 -4.72 -3.51
N ASP A 128 -17.05 -5.74 -4.25
CA ASP A 128 -16.09 -6.71 -3.70
C ASP A 128 -14.69 -6.12 -3.59
N ARG A 129 -14.37 -5.12 -4.41
CA ARG A 129 -12.99 -4.69 -4.66
C ARG A 129 -12.74 -3.20 -4.50
N LEU A 130 -13.47 -2.33 -5.18
CA LEU A 130 -13.19 -0.90 -5.07
C LEU A 130 -13.59 -0.34 -3.70
N TYR A 131 -14.75 -0.75 -3.17
CA TYR A 131 -15.18 -0.39 -1.81
C TYR A 131 -14.18 -0.89 -0.75
N ALA A 132 -13.81 -2.16 -0.87
CA ALA A 132 -12.73 -2.83 -0.16
C ALA A 132 -11.42 -2.03 -0.11
N ALA A 133 -10.91 -1.67 -1.28
CA ALA A 133 -9.68 -0.90 -1.45
C ALA A 133 -9.78 0.46 -0.75
N TYR A 134 -10.94 1.11 -0.85
CA TYR A 134 -11.20 2.36 -0.14
C TYR A 134 -11.19 2.19 1.40
N VAL A 135 -11.87 1.18 1.92
CA VAL A 135 -11.85 0.85 3.35
C VAL A 135 -10.41 0.65 3.84
N ALA A 136 -9.59 -0.03 3.04
CA ALA A 136 -8.18 -0.21 3.35
C ALA A 136 -7.43 1.14 3.40
N LEU A 137 -7.70 2.06 2.47
CA LEU A 137 -7.13 3.41 2.50
C LEU A 137 -7.57 4.22 3.72
N ILE A 138 -8.80 4.08 4.23
CA ILE A 138 -9.19 4.74 5.49
C ILE A 138 -8.38 4.19 6.66
N ARG A 139 -8.23 2.87 6.73
CA ARG A 139 -7.53 2.18 7.83
C ARG A 139 -6.03 2.48 7.82
N PHE A 140 -5.46 2.60 6.63
CA PHE A 140 -4.07 2.94 6.38
C PHE A 140 -3.99 4.31 5.71
N SER A 141 -4.58 5.32 6.35
CA SER A 141 -4.64 6.68 5.80
C SER A 141 -3.23 7.15 5.41
N PRO A 142 -2.96 7.32 4.10
CA PRO A 142 -1.64 7.72 3.67
C PRO A 142 -1.38 9.14 4.18
N LYS A 143 -0.18 9.34 4.73
CA LYS A 143 0.22 10.65 5.29
C LYS A 143 0.19 11.76 4.24
N ASN A 144 0.34 11.39 2.97
CA ASN A 144 0.35 12.30 1.84
C ASN A 144 -0.82 11.97 0.90
N ARG A 145 -1.47 13.00 0.33
CA ARG A 145 -2.58 12.88 -0.64
C ARG A 145 -2.15 12.33 -2.02
N HIS A 146 -1.09 11.52 -2.08
CA HIS A 146 -0.61 10.98 -3.35
C HIS A 146 -1.64 10.04 -3.97
N PRO A 147 -1.77 10.04 -5.31
CA PRO A 147 -2.64 9.10 -5.99
C PRO A 147 -2.18 7.67 -5.68
N PHE A 148 -3.11 6.82 -5.26
CA PHE A 148 -2.87 5.38 -5.11
C PHE A 148 -2.99 4.70 -6.47
N ARG A 149 -2.49 3.47 -6.57
CA ARG A 149 -2.65 2.59 -7.73
C ARG A 149 -3.26 1.27 -7.31
N ILE A 150 -3.84 0.57 -8.27
CA ILE A 150 -4.39 -0.77 -8.09
C ILE A 150 -3.47 -1.76 -8.80
N LEU A 151 -2.98 -2.76 -8.09
CA LEU A 151 -2.44 -3.99 -8.68
C LEU A 151 -3.58 -5.01 -8.74
N ALA A 152 -3.89 -5.50 -9.94
CA ALA A 152 -4.96 -6.47 -10.12
C ALA A 152 -4.62 -7.52 -11.18
N GLY A 153 -5.00 -8.77 -10.91
CA GLY A 153 -4.97 -9.88 -11.88
C GLY A 153 -6.16 -9.83 -12.83
N ILE A 154 -6.32 -8.70 -13.53
CA ILE A 154 -7.27 -8.55 -14.63
C ILE A 154 -6.54 -8.74 -15.95
N ASP A 155 -6.03 -9.95 -16.11
CA ASP A 155 -5.25 -10.31 -17.27
C ASP A 155 -6.21 -10.80 -18.37
N GLU A 156 -5.97 -10.36 -19.62
CA GLU A 156 -6.72 -10.80 -20.81
C GLU A 156 -8.21 -10.43 -20.88
N CYS A 157 -8.58 -9.28 -20.31
CA CYS A 157 -9.95 -8.81 -20.33
C CYS A 157 -10.11 -7.42 -20.96
N ASP A 158 -10.07 -7.36 -22.29
CA ASP A 158 -10.30 -6.11 -23.01
C ASP A 158 -11.78 -5.70 -22.89
N GLY A 159 -12.04 -4.58 -22.20
CA GLY A 159 -13.37 -3.96 -22.14
C GLY A 159 -14.33 -4.53 -21.08
N CYS A 160 -13.80 -5.26 -20.09
CA CYS A 160 -14.60 -5.51 -18.89
C CYS A 160 -14.69 -4.31 -17.98
N TRP A 161 -15.77 -4.32 -17.19
CA TRP A 161 -16.08 -3.30 -16.22
C TRP A 161 -14.94 -3.02 -15.23
N SER A 162 -14.20 -4.06 -14.83
CA SER A 162 -13.13 -3.91 -13.85
C SER A 162 -11.92 -3.18 -14.41
N GLU A 163 -11.52 -3.48 -15.64
CA GLU A 163 -10.45 -2.76 -16.33
C GLU A 163 -10.82 -1.28 -16.53
N ASP A 164 -12.01 -1.03 -17.08
CA ASP A 164 -12.54 0.32 -17.31
C ASP A 164 -12.64 1.14 -16.01
N LEU A 165 -12.99 0.49 -14.89
CA LEU A 165 -13.12 1.13 -13.60
C LEU A 165 -11.75 1.38 -12.96
N TYR A 166 -10.88 0.39 -12.93
CA TYR A 166 -9.60 0.47 -12.21
C TYR A 166 -8.55 1.30 -12.94
N SER A 167 -8.59 1.34 -14.28
CA SER A 167 -7.70 2.19 -15.08
C SER A 167 -7.79 3.68 -14.68
N ARG A 168 -8.95 4.12 -14.18
CA ARG A 168 -9.17 5.50 -13.67
C ARG A 168 -8.38 5.83 -12.42
N PHE A 169 -7.96 4.82 -11.66
CA PHE A 169 -7.12 4.97 -10.46
C PHE A 169 -5.65 4.70 -10.76
N GLY A 170 -5.28 4.43 -12.01
CA GLY A 170 -3.96 3.92 -12.35
C GLY A 170 -3.83 2.45 -11.97
N ILE A 171 -3.84 1.59 -12.98
CA ILE A 171 -3.73 0.14 -12.81
C ILE A 171 -2.34 -0.38 -13.18
N ILE A 172 -1.86 -1.32 -12.39
CA ILE A 172 -0.75 -2.22 -12.71
C ILE A 172 -1.39 -3.58 -12.96
N LYS A 173 -1.35 -4.06 -14.21
CA LYS A 173 -1.82 -5.40 -14.56
C LYS A 173 -0.82 -6.43 -14.03
N GLN A 174 -1.30 -7.44 -13.31
CA GLN A 174 -0.44 -8.41 -12.65
C GLN A 174 0.39 -9.21 -13.66
N LEU A 175 -0.17 -9.68 -14.77
CA LEU A 175 0.59 -10.38 -15.82
C LEU A 175 1.73 -9.52 -16.39
N VAL A 176 1.48 -8.22 -16.59
CA VAL A 176 2.52 -7.30 -17.06
C VAL A 176 3.63 -7.16 -16.02
N LEU A 177 3.26 -7.03 -14.74
CA LEU A 177 4.24 -6.98 -13.66
C LEU A 177 5.04 -8.28 -13.56
N ASN A 178 4.39 -9.44 -13.65
CA ASN A 178 5.02 -10.77 -13.65
C ASN A 178 6.09 -10.88 -14.74
N ASN A 179 5.72 -10.58 -15.99
CA ASN A 179 6.61 -10.67 -17.15
C ASN A 179 7.85 -9.77 -17.00
N ILE A 180 7.69 -8.57 -16.43
CA ILE A 180 8.83 -7.68 -16.20
C ILE A 180 9.65 -8.15 -14.98
N ALA A 181 9.00 -8.72 -13.97
CA ALA A 181 9.61 -9.16 -12.72
C ALA A 181 10.55 -10.36 -12.89
N GLU A 182 10.47 -11.11 -14.00
CA GLU A 182 11.42 -12.16 -14.38
C GLU A 182 12.85 -11.64 -14.60
N ARG A 183 12.99 -10.34 -14.89
CA ARG A 183 14.29 -9.72 -15.22
C ARG A 183 14.64 -8.54 -14.35
N ARG A 184 13.72 -8.13 -13.48
CA ARG A 184 13.86 -6.87 -12.74
C ARG A 184 13.13 -6.92 -11.41
N TRP A 185 13.83 -6.48 -10.38
CA TRP A 185 13.23 -6.28 -9.07
C TRP A 185 12.40 -4.99 -9.05
N PHE A 186 11.31 -5.02 -8.30
CA PHE A 186 10.53 -3.84 -7.93
C PHE A 186 10.49 -3.68 -6.43
N ILE A 187 10.36 -2.43 -5.98
CA ILE A 187 10.11 -2.10 -4.58
C ILE A 187 8.90 -1.17 -4.51
N PHE A 188 7.91 -1.55 -3.70
CA PHE A 188 6.76 -0.73 -3.37
C PHE A 188 7.04 0.00 -2.07
N ASP A 189 7.02 1.34 -2.11
CA ASP A 189 7.25 2.14 -0.90
C ASP A 189 6.11 1.93 0.11
N GLU A 190 4.87 1.88 -0.38
CA GLU A 190 3.68 1.55 0.40
C GLU A 190 2.78 0.59 -0.39
N PHE A 191 2.53 -0.59 0.16
CA PHE A 191 1.73 -1.64 -0.46
C PHE A 191 0.73 -2.19 0.54
N ILE A 192 -0.56 -2.04 0.24
CA ILE A 192 -1.64 -2.53 1.09
C ILE A 192 -2.24 -3.75 0.43
N MET A 193 -2.22 -4.86 1.15
CA MET A 193 -2.90 -6.08 0.73
C MET A 193 -3.61 -6.73 1.90
N GLY A 194 -4.52 -7.63 1.53
CA GLY A 194 -5.25 -8.42 2.51
C GLY A 194 -6.63 -7.87 2.76
N SER A 195 -7.57 -8.80 2.82
CA SER A 195 -8.91 -8.63 3.36
C SER A 195 -9.84 -9.79 3.10
N GLY A 196 -9.58 -10.63 2.09
CA GLY A 196 -10.35 -11.80 1.64
C GLY A 196 -11.85 -11.56 1.48
N THR A 197 -12.53 -11.33 2.59
CA THR A 197 -13.96 -11.22 2.85
C THR A 197 -14.52 -9.79 2.84
N PHE A 198 -13.95 -8.81 2.12
CA PHE A 198 -14.34 -7.40 2.27
C PHE A 198 -15.86 -7.12 2.15
N CYS A 199 -16.60 -7.83 1.30
CA CYS A 199 -18.06 -7.71 1.23
C CYS A 199 -18.79 -8.02 2.55
N ARG A 200 -18.22 -8.87 3.42
CA ARG A 200 -18.81 -9.18 4.74
C ARG A 200 -18.55 -8.09 5.78
N ARG A 201 -17.85 -7.00 5.45
CA ARG A 201 -17.43 -5.96 6.41
C ARG A 201 -18.34 -4.73 6.47
N CYS A 202 -19.35 -4.63 5.60
CA CYS A 202 -20.33 -3.54 5.62
C CYS A 202 -21.20 -3.50 6.89
N THR A 203 -21.07 -4.49 7.78
CA THR A 203 -21.88 -4.64 9.00
C THR A 203 -21.07 -4.60 10.30
N GLN A 204 -19.78 -4.26 10.26
CA GLN A 204 -18.95 -4.27 11.48
C GLN A 204 -19.04 -2.95 12.27
N PRO A 205 -19.45 -2.96 13.56
CA PRO A 205 -19.66 -1.74 14.38
C PRO A 205 -18.44 -0.82 14.49
N GLN A 206 -17.24 -1.41 14.46
CA GLN A 206 -15.96 -0.72 14.49
C GLN A 206 -15.70 0.23 13.30
N PHE A 207 -16.51 0.13 12.24
CA PHE A 207 -16.46 1.11 11.15
C PHE A 207 -17.02 2.48 11.57
N ASN A 208 -18.05 2.50 12.42
CA ASN A 208 -18.67 3.75 12.88
C ASN A 208 -17.69 4.63 13.66
N GLN A 209 -16.81 4.02 14.47
CA GLN A 209 -15.78 4.76 15.23
C GLN A 209 -14.65 5.31 14.37
N LEU A 210 -14.36 4.69 13.22
CA LEU A 210 -13.40 5.19 12.23
C LEU A 210 -14.00 6.30 11.35
N LEU A 211 -15.32 6.25 11.12
CA LEU A 211 -16.06 7.30 10.40
C LEU A 211 -15.98 8.65 11.12
N ASP A 212 -16.13 8.66 12.44
CA ASP A 212 -16.13 9.90 13.23
C ASP A 212 -14.80 10.65 13.20
N LYS A 213 -13.68 9.95 12.98
CA LYS A 213 -12.33 10.55 12.95
C LYS A 213 -11.85 10.97 11.57
N ASN A 214 -12.51 10.54 10.50
CA ASN A 214 -12.02 10.69 9.12
C ASN A 214 -13.10 11.19 8.15
N ILE A 215 -14.00 12.07 8.60
CA ILE A 215 -15.12 12.63 7.81
C ILE A 215 -14.65 13.23 6.47
N GLU A 216 -13.49 13.89 6.44
CA GLU A 216 -12.94 14.48 5.19
C GLU A 216 -12.60 13.39 4.15
N HIS A 217 -12.02 12.26 4.58
CA HIS A 217 -11.72 11.13 3.70
C HIS A 217 -13.00 10.43 3.22
N LEU A 218 -14.03 10.41 4.06
CA LEU A 218 -15.37 9.89 3.72
C LEU A 218 -16.06 10.76 2.67
N MET A 219 -16.00 12.07 2.82
CA MET A 219 -16.53 13.03 1.86
C MET A 219 -15.83 12.93 0.50
N ILE A 220 -14.51 12.76 0.49
CA ILE A 220 -13.75 12.51 -0.74
C ILE A 220 -14.21 11.22 -1.42
N PHE A 221 -14.52 10.17 -0.66
CA PHE A 221 -15.05 8.92 -1.22
C PHE A 221 -16.44 9.05 -1.76
N PHE A 222 -17.38 9.63 -1.02
CA PHE A 222 -18.74 9.84 -1.55
C PHE A 222 -18.70 10.68 -2.83
N LYS A 223 -17.82 11.69 -2.91
CA LYS A 223 -17.57 12.44 -4.15
C LYS A 223 -17.06 11.54 -5.27
N HIS A 224 -16.06 10.70 -5.02
CA HIS A 224 -15.56 9.74 -6.03
C HIS A 224 -16.59 8.68 -6.40
N MET A 225 -17.39 8.17 -5.46
CA MET A 225 -18.47 7.23 -5.73
C MET A 225 -19.60 7.87 -6.53
N LEU A 226 -19.99 9.10 -6.22
CA LEU A 226 -20.93 9.87 -7.04
C LEU A 226 -20.37 10.09 -8.45
N LEU A 227 -19.08 10.39 -8.57
CA LEU A 227 -18.42 10.48 -9.87
C LEU A 227 -18.46 9.14 -10.62
N ILE A 228 -18.17 8.03 -9.93
CA ILE A 228 -18.26 6.67 -10.47
C ILE A 228 -19.70 6.36 -10.89
N ILE A 229 -20.70 6.65 -10.06
CA ILE A 229 -22.12 6.43 -10.40
C ILE A 229 -22.51 7.21 -11.65
N ASN A 230 -22.16 8.50 -11.73
CA ASN A 230 -22.41 9.34 -12.90
C ASN A 230 -21.67 8.80 -14.14
N LEU A 231 -20.47 8.26 -13.97
CA LEU A 231 -19.71 7.64 -15.05
C LEU A 231 -20.30 6.29 -15.48
N LEU A 232 -20.79 5.49 -14.54
CA LEU A 232 -21.46 4.22 -14.81
C LEU A 232 -22.73 4.45 -15.59
N GLN A 233 -23.51 5.49 -15.23
CA GLN A 233 -24.67 5.91 -16.00
C GLN A 233 -24.29 6.21 -17.46
N LYS A 234 -23.24 7.02 -17.68
CA LYS A 234 -22.72 7.31 -19.03
C LYS A 234 -22.19 6.07 -19.76
N MET A 235 -21.56 5.13 -19.05
CA MET A 235 -21.05 3.88 -19.64
C MET A 235 -22.19 2.95 -20.04
N ILE A 236 -23.23 2.86 -19.22
CA ILE A 236 -24.46 2.10 -19.52
C ILE A 236 -25.14 2.71 -20.75
N GLU A 237 -25.33 4.03 -20.78
CA GLU A 237 -25.88 4.75 -21.94
C GLU A 237 -25.08 4.45 -23.22
N LYS A 238 -23.74 4.53 -23.15
CA LYS A 238 -22.86 4.25 -24.31
C LYS A 238 -22.88 2.79 -24.76
N LYS A 239 -22.98 1.83 -23.83
CA LYS A 239 -23.06 0.40 -24.18
C LYS A 239 -24.45 -0.01 -24.71
N LEU A 240 -25.52 0.65 -24.27
CA LEU A 240 -26.88 0.42 -24.77
C LEU A 240 -27.12 1.01 -26.17
N MET A 241 -26.30 1.97 -26.61
CA MET A 241 -26.38 2.58 -27.94
C MET A 241 -25.56 1.86 -29.03
N LYS A 242 -24.88 0.76 -28.69
CA LYS A 242 -24.15 -0.10 -29.65
C LYS A 242 -24.88 -1.42 -29.82
#